data_AF-A0A833J888-F1
#
_entry.id   AF-A0A833J888-F1
#
_cell.length_a   1.000
_cell.length_b   1.000
_cell.length_c   1.000
_cell.angle_alpha   90.00
_cell.angle_beta   90.00
_cell.angle_gamma   90.00
#
_symmetry.space_group_name_H-M   'P 1'
#
loop_
_entity.id
_entity.type
_entity.pdbx_description
1 polymer ?
#
loop_
_entity_poly.entity_id
_entity_poly.type
_entity_poly.pdbx_seq_one_letter_code
_entity_poly.pdbx_strand_id
1 'polypeptide(L)'
;MPIVKKMKMGTQPKSSASSQPAKPYRPRKEDTKTKLVSFDVDLADLPPLSDAQKAELAALEALPDEDIDTSDIPVLPDIATREAVRGKYYRPTKTSTTVRIDSDVLAWLRGQGRGYQTRINAILRREMLAALKKQR
;
A
#
# COMPACT_ATOMS: atom_id res chain seq x y z
N MET A 1 -13.79 -75.27 31.81
CA MET A 1 -14.09 -73.95 32.42
C MET A 1 -13.99 -72.87 31.35
N PRO A 2 -14.95 -71.93 31.27
CA PRO A 2 -15.13 -71.03 30.13
C PRO A 2 -14.28 -69.74 30.23
N ILE A 3 -13.96 -69.20 29.06
CA ILE A 3 -13.23 -67.97 28.81
C ILE A 3 -14.15 -66.76 29.06
N VAL A 4 -13.74 -65.84 29.93
CA VAL A 4 -14.47 -64.59 30.19
C VAL A 4 -13.99 -63.49 29.25
N LYS A 5 -14.93 -63.04 28.41
CA LYS A 5 -14.84 -61.90 27.48
C LYS A 5 -14.89 -60.60 28.29
N LYS A 6 -13.95 -59.65 28.08
CA LYS A 6 -14.09 -58.28 28.59
C LYS A 6 -13.84 -57.20 27.53
N MET A 7 -14.86 -56.34 27.43
CA MET A 7 -15.04 -55.03 26.79
C MET A 7 -13.87 -54.39 26.02
N LYS A 8 -14.12 -54.13 24.74
CA LYS A 8 -13.47 -53.08 23.93
C LYS A 8 -14.15 -51.75 24.26
N MET A 9 -13.41 -50.80 24.83
CA MET A 9 -13.87 -49.41 25.01
C MET A 9 -13.95 -48.73 23.64
N GLY A 10 -15.10 -48.15 23.33
CA GLY A 10 -15.43 -47.56 22.04
C GLY A 10 -14.62 -46.31 21.73
N THR A 11 -14.06 -46.26 20.52
CA THR A 11 -13.53 -45.06 19.88
C THR A 11 -14.69 -44.20 19.41
N GLN A 12 -14.79 -42.96 19.92
CA GLN A 12 -15.73 -41.96 19.42
C GLN A 12 -15.31 -41.53 18.00
N PRO A 13 -16.21 -41.49 16.99
CA PRO A 13 -15.86 -40.92 15.70
C PRO A 13 -15.75 -39.40 15.83
N LYS A 14 -14.54 -38.86 15.63
CA LYS A 14 -14.36 -37.42 15.48
C LYS A 14 -15.04 -36.99 14.18
N SER A 15 -16.09 -36.18 14.31
CA SER A 15 -16.77 -35.49 13.22
C SER A 15 -15.83 -34.44 12.64
N SER A 16 -15.05 -34.82 11.63
CA SER A 16 -14.33 -33.85 10.80
C SER A 16 -15.34 -33.19 9.85
N ALA A 17 -15.93 -32.08 10.29
CA ALA A 17 -16.65 -31.18 9.40
C ALA A 17 -15.64 -30.55 8.42
N SER A 18 -15.61 -31.06 7.19
CA SER A 18 -14.84 -30.48 6.09
C SER A 18 -15.45 -29.13 5.73
N SER A 19 -14.89 -28.06 6.28
CA SER A 19 -15.21 -26.69 5.86
C SER A 19 -14.57 -26.45 4.49
N GLN A 20 -15.26 -26.82 3.42
CA GLN A 20 -14.87 -26.33 2.11
C GLN A 20 -15.09 -24.81 2.08
N PRO A 21 -14.09 -24.00 1.67
CA PRO A 21 -14.28 -22.57 1.53
C PRO A 21 -15.36 -22.31 0.48
N ALA A 22 -16.24 -21.34 0.75
CA ALA A 22 -17.28 -20.95 -0.18
C ALA A 22 -16.67 -20.64 -1.56
N LYS A 23 -17.25 -21.20 -2.62
CA LYS A 23 -16.86 -20.86 -4.00
C LYS A 23 -17.06 -19.35 -4.19
N PRO A 24 -16.12 -18.63 -4.81
CA PRO A 24 -16.28 -17.19 -5.04
C PRO A 24 -17.56 -16.95 -5.85
N TYR A 25 -18.36 -15.99 -5.40
CA TYR A 25 -19.54 -15.54 -6.12
C TYR A 25 -19.14 -15.18 -7.57
N ARG A 26 -19.74 -15.87 -8.54
CA ARG A 26 -19.65 -15.50 -9.95
C ARG A 26 -20.88 -14.68 -10.29
N PRO A 27 -20.76 -13.37 -10.59
CA PRO A 27 -21.89 -12.61 -11.06
C PRO A 27 -22.44 -13.24 -12.35
N ARG A 28 -23.77 -13.32 -12.44
CA ARG A 28 -24.50 -13.71 -13.65
C ARG A 28 -24.10 -12.72 -14.75
N LYS A 29 -23.67 -13.21 -15.92
CA LYS A 29 -23.43 -12.36 -17.09
C LYS A 29 -24.78 -11.77 -17.51
N GLU A 30 -25.02 -10.53 -17.16
CA GLU A 30 -26.10 -9.73 -17.71
C GLU A 30 -25.58 -9.02 -18.95
N ASP A 31 -26.24 -9.26 -20.08
CA ASP A 31 -25.88 -8.73 -21.40
C ASP A 31 -26.22 -7.25 -21.51
N THR A 32 -25.53 -6.40 -20.74
CA THR A 32 -25.53 -4.96 -21.00
C THR A 32 -24.33 -4.65 -21.88
N LYS A 33 -24.60 -4.30 -23.14
CA LYS A 33 -23.59 -3.87 -24.11
C LYS A 33 -23.11 -2.46 -23.74
N THR A 34 -22.37 -2.36 -22.65
CA THR A 34 -21.68 -1.13 -22.24
C THR A 34 -20.48 -0.97 -23.16
N LYS A 35 -20.60 -0.07 -24.14
CA LYS A 35 -19.50 0.27 -25.05
C LYS A 35 -18.50 1.13 -24.26
N LEU A 36 -17.61 0.49 -23.50
CA LEU A 36 -16.49 1.19 -22.88
C LEU A 36 -15.62 1.78 -24.00
N VAL A 37 -15.50 3.10 -24.01
CA VAL A 37 -14.53 3.80 -24.86
C VAL A 37 -13.28 4.02 -24.00
N SER A 38 -12.24 3.22 -24.25
CA SER A 38 -10.93 3.41 -23.66
C SER A 38 -10.11 4.34 -24.55
N PHE A 39 -9.53 5.39 -23.98
CA PHE A 39 -8.55 6.25 -24.63
C PHE A 39 -7.18 5.98 -24.01
N ASP A 40 -6.22 5.55 -24.82
CA ASP A 40 -4.81 5.53 -24.43
C ASP A 40 -4.23 6.91 -24.74
N VAL A 41 -3.83 7.65 -23.70
CA VAL A 41 -3.23 8.98 -23.84
C VAL A 41 -1.72 8.85 -23.75
N ASP A 42 -1.01 9.19 -24.82
CA ASP A 42 0.44 9.31 -24.80
C ASP A 42 0.82 10.67 -24.18
N LEU A 43 1.52 10.64 -23.04
CA LEU A 43 1.95 11.86 -22.35
C LEU A 43 3.09 12.58 -23.07
N ALA A 44 3.80 11.90 -23.97
CA ALA A 44 4.88 12.51 -24.75
C ALA A 44 4.36 13.24 -26.00
N ASP A 45 3.18 12.87 -26.50
CA ASP A 45 2.55 13.45 -27.69
C ASP A 45 1.05 13.67 -27.46
N LEU A 46 0.74 14.75 -26.73
CA LEU A 46 -0.64 15.12 -26.40
C LEU A 46 -1.32 15.78 -27.61
N PRO A 47 -2.59 15.44 -27.90
CA PRO A 47 -3.32 16.08 -28.97
C PRO A 47 -3.45 17.60 -28.71
N PRO A 48 -3.31 18.44 -29.75
CA PRO A 48 -3.46 19.88 -29.60
C PRO A 48 -4.89 20.23 -29.20
N LEU A 49 -5.04 21.25 -28.34
CA LEU A 49 -6.35 21.75 -27.93
C LEU A 49 -7.15 22.21 -29.15
N SER A 50 -8.42 21.82 -29.20
CA SER A 50 -9.36 22.31 -30.20
C SER A 50 -9.65 23.80 -29.98
N ASP A 51 -10.09 24.49 -31.03
CA ASP A 51 -10.41 25.92 -30.92
C ASP A 51 -11.57 26.18 -29.95
N ALA A 52 -12.50 25.23 -29.83
CA ALA A 52 -13.57 25.28 -28.84
C ALA A 52 -13.01 25.20 -27.40
N GLN A 53 -12.06 24.31 -27.15
CA GLN A 53 -11.41 24.18 -25.83
C GLN A 53 -10.61 25.44 -25.47
N LYS A 54 -9.93 26.05 -26.44
CA LYS A 54 -9.22 27.32 -26.22
C LYS A 54 -10.17 28.47 -25.90
N ALA A 55 -11.31 28.54 -26.58
CA ALA A 55 -12.33 29.54 -26.32
C ALA A 55 -12.95 29.36 -24.92
N GLU A 56 -13.18 28.12 -24.49
CA GLU A 56 -13.66 27.80 -23.14
C GLU A 56 -12.64 28.20 -22.07
N LEU A 57 -11.35 27.87 -22.26
CA LEU A 57 -10.29 28.29 -21.35
C LEU A 57 -10.17 29.82 -21.24
N ALA A 58 -10.26 30.53 -22.38
CA ALA A 58 -10.23 31.99 -22.39
C ALA A 58 -11.46 32.60 -21.68
N ALA A 59 -12.62 31.95 -21.76
CA ALA A 59 -13.81 32.36 -21.02
C ALA A 59 -13.66 32.12 -19.51
N LEU A 60 -13.05 31.01 -19.10
CA LEU A 60 -12.75 30.71 -17.69
C LEU A 60 -11.69 31.67 -17.12
N GLU A 61 -10.67 32.04 -17.91
CA GLU A 61 -9.64 33.00 -17.49
C GLU A 61 -10.19 34.43 -17.35
N ALA A 62 -11.21 34.79 -18.13
CA ALA A 62 -11.86 36.09 -18.03
C ALA A 62 -12.89 36.19 -16.88
N LEU A 63 -13.25 35.07 -16.26
CA LEU A 63 -14.18 35.03 -15.14
C LEU A 63 -13.49 35.54 -13.86
N PRO A 64 -14.07 36.51 -13.13
CA PRO A 64 -13.48 36.97 -11.87
C PRO A 64 -13.64 35.94 -10.76
N ASP A 65 -12.70 35.92 -9.82
CA ASP A 65 -12.65 34.94 -8.72
C ASP A 65 -13.95 34.90 -7.87
N GLU A 66 -14.65 36.03 -7.74
CA GLU A 66 -15.88 36.14 -6.94
C GLU A 66 -17.09 35.43 -7.57
N ASP A 67 -17.05 35.20 -8.88
CA ASP A 67 -18.10 34.48 -9.61
C ASP A 67 -17.82 32.95 -9.66
N ILE A 68 -16.71 32.49 -9.06
CA ILE A 68 -16.38 31.06 -8.99
C ILE A 68 -17.28 30.39 -7.95
N ASP A 69 -18.11 29.45 -8.40
CA ASP A 69 -18.92 28.61 -7.51
C ASP A 69 -18.03 27.62 -6.76
N THR A 70 -17.90 27.81 -5.44
CA THR A 70 -17.21 26.89 -4.52
C THR A 70 -18.17 26.19 -3.56
N SER A 71 -19.47 26.13 -3.87
CA SER A 71 -20.50 25.60 -2.96
C SER A 71 -20.32 24.13 -2.59
N ASP A 72 -19.62 23.35 -3.42
CA ASP A 72 -19.33 21.93 -3.24
C ASP A 72 -18.05 21.67 -2.42
N ILE A 73 -17.18 22.67 -2.29
CA ILE A 73 -15.86 22.55 -1.64
C ILE A 73 -15.86 23.35 -0.33
N PRO A 74 -16.06 22.70 0.83
CA PRO A 74 -16.01 23.42 2.10
C PRO A 74 -14.60 23.96 2.36
N VAL A 75 -14.53 25.20 2.87
CA VAL A 75 -13.26 25.82 3.29
C VAL A 75 -12.62 24.96 4.38
N LEU A 76 -11.38 24.52 4.13
CA LEU A 76 -10.64 23.71 5.08
C LEU A 76 -10.23 24.58 6.29
N PRO A 77 -10.55 24.19 7.54
CA PRO A 77 -10.20 24.98 8.70
C PRO A 77 -8.68 25.04 8.92
N ASP A 78 -8.17 26.19 9.39
CA ASP A 78 -6.76 26.43 9.73
C ASP A 78 -6.12 25.33 10.60
N ILE A 79 -6.90 24.68 11.46
CA ILE A 79 -6.41 23.62 12.34
C ILE A 79 -6.01 22.40 11.51
N ALA A 80 -6.77 22.06 10.47
CA ALA A 80 -6.49 20.91 9.62
C ALA A 80 -5.21 21.10 8.79
N THR A 81 -4.88 22.33 8.39
CA THR A 81 -3.62 22.64 7.71
C THR A 81 -2.43 22.67 8.68
N ARG A 82 -2.61 23.21 9.89
CA ARG A 82 -1.57 23.21 10.95
C ARG A 82 -1.22 21.81 11.45
N GLU A 83 -2.22 20.93 11.57
CA GLU A 83 -2.03 19.55 12.04
C GLU A 83 -1.68 18.57 10.91
N ALA A 84 -1.52 19.04 9.68
CA ALA A 84 -1.20 18.20 8.54
C ALA A 84 0.23 17.60 8.68
N VAL A 85 0.31 16.37 9.18
CA VAL A 85 1.57 15.63 9.29
C VAL A 85 1.94 15.01 7.94
N ARG A 86 2.92 15.60 7.25
CA ARG A 86 3.53 14.98 6.06
C ARG A 86 4.17 13.64 6.42
N GLY A 87 3.85 12.60 5.67
CA GLY A 87 4.51 11.30 5.80
C GLY A 87 4.04 10.45 6.99
N LYS A 88 2.91 10.76 7.64
CA LYS A 88 2.32 9.93 8.71
C LYS A 88 2.19 8.45 8.34
N TYR A 89 1.93 8.17 7.07
CA TYR A 89 1.76 6.81 6.55
C TYR A 89 2.99 6.28 5.81
N TYR A 90 4.09 7.03 5.75
CA TYR A 90 5.30 6.57 5.08
C TYR A 90 5.95 5.42 5.86
N ARG A 91 5.93 4.23 5.25
CA ARG A 91 6.61 3.03 5.75
C ARG A 91 7.75 2.69 4.80
N PRO A 92 9.01 2.83 5.22
CA PRO A 92 10.13 2.41 4.40
C PRO A 92 10.04 0.91 4.09
N THR A 93 9.87 0.56 2.82
CA THR A 93 9.92 -0.84 2.37
C THR A 93 11.35 -1.34 2.51
N LYS A 94 11.54 -2.42 3.27
CA LYS A 94 12.85 -3.08 3.37
C LYS A 94 12.98 -4.04 2.20
N THR A 95 13.97 -3.82 1.36
CA THR A 95 14.36 -4.78 0.32
C THR A 95 15.27 -5.84 0.94
N SER A 96 14.96 -7.12 0.67
CA SER A 96 15.81 -8.23 1.12
C SER A 96 17.01 -8.34 0.17
N THR A 97 18.19 -7.98 0.65
CA THR A 97 19.44 -8.08 -0.10
C THR A 97 20.46 -8.89 0.69
N THR A 98 21.19 -9.76 0.00
CA THR A 98 22.29 -10.53 0.59
C THR A 98 23.57 -9.70 0.51
N VAL A 99 24.08 -9.24 1.66
CA VAL A 99 25.33 -8.49 1.78
C VAL A 99 26.32 -9.31 2.61
N ARG A 100 27.59 -9.33 2.21
CA ARG A 100 28.67 -9.90 3.02
C ARG A 100 29.16 -8.86 4.02
N ILE A 101 29.29 -9.27 5.28
CA ILE A 101 29.75 -8.44 6.39
C ILE A 101 30.92 -9.16 7.03
N ASP A 102 31.94 -8.40 7.43
CA ASP A 102 33.12 -8.94 8.12
C ASP A 102 32.72 -9.63 9.44
N SER A 103 33.51 -10.65 9.81
CA SER A 103 33.20 -11.54 10.93
C SER A 103 33.30 -10.84 12.29
N ASP A 104 34.24 -9.92 12.44
CA ASP A 104 34.48 -9.09 13.62
C ASP A 104 33.36 -8.08 13.84
N VAL A 105 32.92 -7.39 12.78
CA VAL A 105 31.79 -6.46 12.80
C VAL A 105 30.51 -7.20 13.19
N LEU A 106 30.30 -8.39 12.63
CA LEU A 106 29.16 -9.24 12.98
C LEU A 106 29.22 -9.69 14.45
N ALA A 107 30.41 -10.08 14.94
CA ALA A 107 30.60 -10.50 16.33
C ALA A 107 30.32 -9.35 17.30
N TRP A 108 30.83 -8.15 17.01
CA TRP A 108 30.59 -6.94 17.80
C TRP A 108 29.10 -6.59 17.86
N LEU A 109 28.40 -6.60 16.72
CA LEU A 109 26.96 -6.31 16.65
C LEU A 109 26.11 -7.34 17.39
N ARG A 110 26.51 -8.61 17.38
CA ARG A 110 25.85 -9.68 18.14
C ARG A 110 26.13 -9.56 19.64
N GLY A 111 27.33 -9.13 20.04
CA GLY A 111 27.71 -8.91 21.44
C GLY A 111 26.83 -7.87 22.14
N GLN A 112 26.24 -6.95 21.38
CA GLN A 112 25.31 -5.95 21.90
C GLN A 112 23.87 -6.47 22.12
N GLY A 113 23.60 -7.76 21.94
CA GLY A 113 22.31 -8.41 22.22
C GLY A 113 21.43 -8.69 21.00
N ARG A 114 20.14 -8.96 21.25
CA ARG A 114 19.16 -9.31 20.20
C ARG A 114 18.90 -8.11 19.28
N GLY A 115 18.58 -8.38 18.00
CA GLY A 115 18.20 -7.32 17.04
C GLY A 115 19.34 -6.69 16.25
N TYR A 116 20.51 -7.34 16.16
CA TYR A 116 21.66 -6.86 15.38
C TYR A 116 21.33 -6.48 13.93
N GLN A 117 20.42 -7.22 13.26
CA GLN A 117 19.95 -6.90 11.90
C GLN A 117 19.27 -5.52 11.80
N THR A 118 18.45 -5.17 12.79
CA THR A 118 17.77 -3.87 12.83
C THR A 118 18.78 -2.75 13.08
N ARG A 119 19.80 -3.01 13.91
CA ARG A 119 20.90 -2.07 14.16
C ARG A 119 21.76 -1.81 12.94
N ILE A 120 22.08 -2.84 12.16
CA ILE A 120 22.79 -2.66 10.88
C ILE A 120 22.06 -1.64 10.01
N ASN A 121 20.75 -1.82 9.81
CA ASN A 121 19.96 -0.90 9.00
C ASN A 121 19.90 0.52 9.60
N ALA A 122 19.87 0.65 10.93
CA ALA A 122 19.89 1.96 11.59
C ALA A 122 21.23 2.70 11.38
N ILE A 123 22.36 1.98 11.48
CA ILE A 123 23.70 2.52 11.23
C ILE A 123 23.81 2.99 9.78
N LEU A 124 23.44 2.13 8.82
CA LEU A 124 23.48 2.49 7.39
C LEU A 124 22.62 3.72 7.07
N ARG A 125 21.40 3.80 7.65
CA ARG A 125 20.53 4.96 7.49
C ARG A 125 21.16 6.23 8.04
N ARG A 126 21.81 6.17 9.21
CA ARG A 126 22.49 7.32 9.82
C ARG A 126 23.60 7.83 8.91
N GLU A 127 24.47 6.95 8.43
CA GLU A 127 25.58 7.33 7.56
C GLU A 127 25.10 7.88 6.22
N MET A 128 24.06 7.27 5.62
CA MET A 128 23.42 7.78 4.40
C MET A 128 22.91 9.21 4.57
N LEU A 129 22.19 9.50 5.66
CA LEU A 129 21.66 10.84 5.93
C LEU A 129 22.77 11.86 6.22
N ALA A 130 23.83 11.46 6.92
CA ALA A 130 25.00 12.31 7.17
C ALA A 130 25.73 12.66 5.87
N ALA A 131 25.92 11.69 4.99
CA ALA A 131 26.54 11.91 3.67
C ALA A 131 25.72 12.87 2.80
N LEU A 132 24.39 12.73 2.77
CA LEU A 132 23.48 13.62 2.02
C LEU A 132 23.52 15.06 2.53
N LYS A 133 23.65 15.28 3.84
CA LYS A 133 23.79 16.63 4.41
C LYS A 133 25.10 17.31 4.02
N LYS A 134 26.18 16.56 3.86
CA LYS A 134 27.51 17.12 3.50
C LYS A 134 27.58 17.59 2.03
N GLN A 135 26.68 17.10 1.18
CA GLN A 135 26.64 17.43 -0.25
C GLN A 135 25.72 18.61 -0.58
N ARG A 136 24.99 19.14 0.39
CA ARG A 136 24.15 20.34 0.27
C ARG A 136 24.89 21.54 0.83
#